data_AF-A0A941R079-F1
#
_entry.id   AF-A0A941R079-F1
#
_cell.length_a   1.000
_cell.length_b   1.000
_cell.length_c   1.000
_cell.angle_alpha   90.00
_cell.angle_beta   90.00
_cell.angle_gamma   90.00
#
_symmetry.space_group_name_H-M   'P 1'
#
loop_
_entity.id
_entity.type
_entity.pdbx_description
1 polymer ?
#
loop_
_entity_poly.entity_id
_entity_poly.type
_entity_poly.pdbx_seq_one_letter_code
_entity_poly.pdbx_strand_id
1 'polypeptide(L)'
;MIISLTLALCNSPEIYNYEIESDQDSEIIESKLQINTYINDEKVEVNFQLFPKNIEKIQSYELLFDMKFRENYDSEFNGVCIGPDWDFYGPGEFSVTLKKENNFKTKLTGQIYEEVDDRCNTYYYYLRFFNIKTSDGNTYNVGVATDYAGSYPNAPNIWKRNENNEIELIFTSNIERYSINFE
;
A
#
# COMPACT_ATOMS: atom_id res chain seq x y z
N MET A 1 3.90 -48.35 18.23
CA MET A 1 4.56 -47.21 17.56
C MET A 1 3.47 -46.22 17.22
N ILE A 2 3.29 -45.18 18.04
CA ILE A 2 2.31 -44.12 17.80
C ILE A 2 3.05 -43.06 16.98
N ILE A 3 2.66 -42.90 15.72
CA ILE A 3 3.13 -41.80 14.88
C ILE A 3 2.36 -40.57 15.34
N SER A 4 3.00 -39.74 16.15
CA SER A 4 2.47 -38.42 16.52
C SER A 4 2.64 -37.52 15.30
N LEU A 5 1.52 -37.21 14.64
CA LEU A 5 1.48 -36.26 13.53
C LEU A 5 1.38 -34.86 14.14
N THR A 6 2.51 -34.18 14.30
CA THR A 6 2.53 -32.75 14.62
C THR A 6 2.03 -32.00 13.38
N LEU A 7 0.76 -31.60 13.40
CA LEU A 7 0.23 -30.63 12.45
C LEU A 7 0.95 -29.31 12.71
N ALA A 8 1.97 -29.00 11.90
CA ALA A 8 2.51 -27.65 11.86
C ALA A 8 1.36 -26.74 11.40
N LEU A 9 0.88 -25.87 12.28
CA LEU A 9 0.02 -24.74 11.92
C LEU A 9 0.86 -23.86 11.00
N CYS A 10 0.73 -24.08 9.70
CA CYS A 10 1.32 -23.19 8.70
C CYS A 10 0.40 -21.97 8.66
N ASN A 11 0.82 -20.85 9.24
CA ASN A 11 0.09 -19.58 9.09
C ASN A 11 0.01 -19.27 7.59
N SER A 12 -1.18 -19.39 7.00
CA SER A 12 -1.41 -19.00 5.61
C SER A 12 -1.35 -17.48 5.50
N PRO A 13 -0.69 -16.93 4.47
CA PRO A 13 -0.66 -15.48 4.29
C PRO A 13 -2.05 -14.92 4.08
N GLU A 14 -2.28 -13.72 4.61
CA GLU A 14 -3.40 -12.89 4.20
C GLU A 14 -3.09 -12.28 2.84
N ILE A 15 -4.04 -12.33 1.90
CA ILE A 15 -3.86 -11.87 0.53
C ILE A 15 -4.89 -10.78 0.23
N TYR A 16 -4.40 -9.60 -0.15
CA TYR A 16 -5.19 -8.45 -0.58
C TYR A 16 -5.02 -8.26 -2.09
N ASN A 17 -6.12 -8.05 -2.80
CA ASN A 17 -6.11 -7.81 -4.24
C ASN A 17 -6.87 -6.52 -4.56
N TYR A 18 -6.21 -5.64 -5.29
CA TYR A 18 -6.73 -4.35 -5.71
C TYR A 18 -6.54 -4.17 -7.20
N GLU A 19 -7.46 -3.45 -7.85
CA GLU A 19 -7.39 -3.17 -9.28
C GLU A 19 -7.50 -1.66 -9.50
N ILE A 20 -6.66 -1.13 -10.36
CA ILE A 20 -6.70 0.27 -10.76
C ILE A 20 -7.23 0.27 -12.17
N GLU A 21 -8.42 0.84 -12.34
CA GLU A 21 -9.06 1.05 -13.64
C GLU A 21 -9.28 2.55 -13.82
N SER A 22 -9.27 3.02 -15.06
CA SER A 22 -9.52 4.42 -15.41
C SER A 22 -10.74 4.50 -16.31
N ASP A 23 -11.60 5.49 -16.06
CA ASP A 23 -12.81 5.71 -16.86
C ASP A 23 -12.53 6.35 -18.23
N GLN A 24 -11.28 6.79 -18.47
CA GLN A 24 -10.82 7.39 -19.72
C GLN A 24 -9.67 6.59 -20.33
N ASP A 25 -9.29 6.93 -21.57
CA ASP A 25 -8.28 6.33 -22.48
C ASP A 25 -6.85 6.08 -21.91
N SER A 26 -6.66 6.12 -20.58
CA SER A 26 -5.41 5.82 -19.91
C SER A 26 -5.29 4.34 -19.52
N GLU A 27 -5.54 3.41 -20.46
CA GLU A 27 -5.18 1.98 -20.30
C GLU A 27 -3.73 1.81 -19.79
N ILE A 28 -2.89 2.82 -20.04
CA ILE A 28 -1.51 2.95 -19.58
C ILE A 28 -1.36 2.59 -18.10
N ILE A 29 -2.24 3.06 -17.23
CA ILE A 29 -2.08 2.92 -15.78
C ILE A 29 -2.82 1.71 -15.19
N GLU A 30 -3.64 1.03 -15.99
CA GLU A 30 -4.43 -0.11 -15.51
C GLU A 30 -3.52 -1.20 -14.94
N SER A 31 -3.75 -1.56 -13.68
CA SER A 31 -2.84 -2.44 -12.95
C SER A 31 -3.56 -3.21 -11.84
N LYS A 32 -3.10 -4.43 -11.57
CA LYS A 32 -3.52 -5.21 -10.40
C LYS A 32 -2.45 -5.22 -9.32
N LEU A 33 -2.79 -4.81 -8.11
CA LEU A 33 -1.94 -4.86 -6.94
C LEU A 33 -2.32 -6.08 -6.10
N GLN A 34 -1.35 -6.94 -5.83
CA GLN A 34 -1.45 -8.04 -4.88
C GLN A 34 -0.52 -7.77 -3.70
N ILE A 35 -1.03 -7.91 -2.49
CA ILE A 35 -0.27 -7.78 -1.25
C ILE A 35 -0.45 -9.06 -0.44
N ASN A 36 0.65 -9.70 -0.06
CA ASN A 36 0.64 -10.89 0.79
C ASN A 36 1.33 -10.57 2.11
N THR A 37 0.63 -10.74 3.23
CA THR A 37 1.17 -10.52 4.57
C THR A 37 1.43 -11.85 5.26
N TYR A 38 2.61 -11.98 5.88
CA TYR A 38 3.03 -13.13 6.64
C TYR A 38 3.43 -12.67 8.04
N ILE A 39 2.90 -13.34 9.06
CA ILE A 39 3.30 -13.12 10.45
C ILE A 39 3.84 -14.43 11.00
N ASN A 40 5.04 -14.35 11.55
CA ASN A 40 5.67 -15.44 12.26
C ASN A 40 6.31 -14.90 13.54
N ASP A 41 5.75 -15.30 14.68
CA ASP A 41 6.08 -14.75 15.99
C ASP A 41 5.97 -13.20 15.96
N GLU A 42 7.07 -12.52 16.29
CA GLU A 42 7.18 -11.06 16.29
C GLU A 42 7.50 -10.46 14.92
N LYS A 43 7.72 -11.27 13.88
CA LYS A 43 8.16 -10.77 12.57
C LYS A 43 7.00 -10.67 11.59
N VAL A 44 6.86 -9.48 11.01
CA VAL A 44 5.91 -9.21 9.92
C VAL A 44 6.68 -9.09 8.61
N GLU A 45 6.19 -9.77 7.57
CA GLU A 45 6.67 -9.62 6.20
C GLU A 45 5.49 -9.29 5.28
N VAL A 46 5.61 -8.21 4.53
CA VAL A 46 4.60 -7.77 3.55
C VAL A 46 5.23 -7.79 2.16
N ASN A 47 4.71 -8.64 1.29
CA ASN A 47 5.16 -8.79 -0.09
C ASN A 47 4.19 -8.06 -1.01
N PHE A 48 4.69 -7.13 -1.81
CA PHE A 48 3.90 -6.36 -2.76
C PHE A 48 4.26 -6.76 -4.18
N GLN A 49 3.25 -6.94 -5.02
CA GLN A 49 3.43 -7.19 -6.44
C GLN A 49 2.39 -6.42 -7.25
N LEU A 50 2.85 -5.73 -8.30
CA LEU A 50 1.99 -5.07 -9.27
C LEU A 50 2.07 -5.77 -10.63
N PHE A 51 0.91 -5.86 -11.28
CA PHE A 51 0.76 -6.40 -12.63
C PHE A 51 0.17 -5.31 -13.53
N PRO A 52 1.02 -4.48 -14.18
CA PRO A 52 0.55 -3.52 -15.15
C PRO A 52 -0.04 -4.23 -16.36
N LYS A 53 -1.15 -3.72 -16.89
CA LYS A 53 -1.65 -4.11 -18.22
C LYS A 53 -0.68 -3.69 -19.32
N ASN A 54 -0.01 -2.55 -19.15
CA ASN A 54 0.94 -1.95 -20.10
C ASN A 54 2.38 -1.90 -19.54
N ILE A 55 2.99 -3.07 -19.29
CA ILE A 55 4.34 -3.21 -18.66
C ILE A 55 5.41 -2.32 -19.31
N GLU A 56 5.40 -2.17 -20.64
CA GLU A 56 6.43 -1.40 -21.34
C GLU A 56 6.37 0.11 -21.05
N LYS A 57 5.18 0.61 -20.72
CA LYS A 57 4.93 2.02 -20.46
C LYS A 57 5.20 2.41 -19.00
N ILE A 58 5.44 1.46 -18.12
CA ILE A 58 5.56 1.70 -16.68
C ILE A 58 7.02 1.53 -16.24
N GLN A 59 7.54 2.53 -15.54
CA GLN A 59 8.86 2.50 -14.93
C GLN A 59 8.80 1.99 -13.49
N SER A 60 7.89 2.54 -12.70
CA SER A 60 7.76 2.19 -11.28
C SER A 60 6.45 2.65 -10.66
N TYR A 61 6.14 2.05 -9.53
CA TYR A 61 5.08 2.45 -8.63
C TYR A 61 5.65 2.84 -7.28
N GLU A 62 5.02 3.79 -6.62
CA GLU A 62 5.34 4.21 -5.25
C GLU A 62 4.05 4.26 -4.45
N LEU A 63 4.03 3.50 -3.35
CA LEU A 63 2.90 3.39 -2.45
C LEU A 63 3.33 3.82 -1.05
N LEU A 64 2.53 4.65 -0.40
CA LEU A 64 2.73 5.03 0.99
C LEU A 64 1.54 4.56 1.82
N PHE A 65 1.80 3.82 2.88
CA PHE A 65 0.81 3.33 3.82
C PHE A 65 1.02 3.97 5.19
N ASP A 66 -0.08 4.27 5.87
CA ASP A 66 -0.07 4.86 7.22
C ASP A 66 -1.17 4.20 8.06
N MET A 67 -0.87 3.91 9.33
CA MET A 67 -1.85 3.39 10.28
C MET A 67 -2.97 4.38 10.60
N LYS A 68 -2.75 5.69 10.39
CA LYS A 68 -3.75 6.73 10.65
C LYS A 68 -4.25 7.34 9.34
N PHE A 69 -5.45 6.94 8.95
CA PHE A 69 -6.23 7.65 7.94
C PHE A 69 -6.87 8.91 8.56
N ARG A 70 -6.43 10.10 8.17
CA ARG A 70 -6.95 11.36 8.73
C ARG A 70 -8.15 11.83 7.92
N GLU A 71 -9.35 11.45 8.32
CA GLU A 71 -10.58 12.05 7.75
C GLU A 71 -11.65 12.44 8.78
N ASN A 72 -11.59 12.00 10.04
CA ASN A 72 -12.47 12.53 11.09
C ASN A 72 -11.89 12.26 12.48
N TYR A 73 -11.69 13.31 13.27
CA TYR A 73 -10.96 13.28 14.55
C TYR A 73 -11.84 13.45 15.79
N ASP A 74 -13.10 13.02 15.73
CA ASP A 74 -14.03 13.24 16.85
C ASP A 74 -14.17 12.06 17.83
N SER A 75 -13.48 10.94 17.61
CA SER A 75 -13.53 9.82 18.55
C SER A 75 -12.17 9.14 18.72
N GLU A 76 -11.70 9.19 19.97
CA GLU A 76 -10.82 8.21 20.62
C GLU A 76 -9.30 8.34 20.39
N PHE A 77 -8.66 9.12 21.26
CA PHE A 77 -7.21 9.12 21.47
C PHE A 77 -6.84 8.60 22.86
N ASN A 78 -7.33 7.41 23.22
CA ASN A 78 -6.92 6.73 24.45
C ASN A 78 -6.37 5.33 24.13
N GLY A 79 -5.04 5.22 23.96
CA GLY A 79 -4.32 3.98 23.67
C GLY A 79 -3.72 3.99 22.27
N VAL A 80 -2.41 4.19 22.16
CA VAL A 80 -1.73 4.41 20.88
C VAL A 80 -1.41 3.06 20.25
N CYS A 81 -2.05 2.76 19.12
CA CYS A 81 -1.60 1.74 18.18
C CYS A 81 -0.25 2.16 17.60
N ILE A 82 0.82 1.38 17.81
CA ILE A 82 2.17 1.73 17.35
C ILE A 82 2.50 0.95 16.09
N GLY A 83 2.13 -0.33 16.05
CA GLY A 83 2.37 -1.21 14.92
C GLY A 83 3.80 -1.74 14.86
N PRO A 84 4.09 -2.60 13.86
CA PRO A 84 5.44 -3.11 13.64
C PRO A 84 6.43 -1.97 13.40
N ASP A 85 7.63 -2.10 13.94
CA ASP A 85 8.78 -1.29 13.57
C ASP A 85 9.28 -1.76 12.20
N TRP A 86 8.96 -0.99 11.15
CA TRP A 86 9.32 -1.32 9.78
C TRP A 86 10.78 -0.99 9.52
N ASP A 87 11.47 -1.93 8.86
CA ASP A 87 12.84 -1.72 8.40
C ASP A 87 12.94 -0.40 7.63
N PHE A 88 13.84 0.49 8.08
CA PHE A 88 14.12 1.82 7.52
C PHE A 88 13.08 2.93 7.76
N TYR A 89 11.92 2.64 8.37
CA TYR A 89 10.87 3.65 8.58
C TYR A 89 10.50 3.88 10.05
N GLY A 90 10.71 2.91 10.93
CA GLY A 90 10.12 2.98 12.26
C GLY A 90 8.68 2.43 12.28
N PRO A 91 7.97 2.60 13.40
CA PRO A 91 6.56 2.26 13.49
C PRO A 91 5.63 3.24 12.75
N GLY A 92 4.48 2.75 12.27
CA GLY A 92 3.34 3.58 11.84
C GLY A 92 3.20 3.86 10.35
N GLU A 93 4.16 4.52 9.72
CA GLU A 93 4.12 4.86 8.28
C GLU A 93 5.24 4.13 7.54
N PHE A 94 4.97 3.64 6.34
CA PHE A 94 6.01 3.10 5.46
C PHE A 94 5.72 3.41 4.00
N SER A 95 6.77 3.37 3.18
CA SER A 95 6.65 3.46 1.72
C SER A 95 7.31 2.29 1.03
N VAL A 96 6.76 1.90 -0.12
CA VAL A 96 7.33 0.85 -0.97
C VAL A 96 7.40 1.32 -2.42
N THR A 97 8.54 1.06 -3.05
CA THR A 97 8.74 1.34 -4.48
C THR A 97 8.86 0.02 -5.24
N LEU A 98 8.02 -0.18 -6.25
CA LEU A 98 8.03 -1.35 -7.13
C LEU A 98 8.52 -0.92 -8.51
N LYS A 99 9.72 -1.36 -8.89
CA LYS A 99 10.36 -0.96 -10.15
C LYS A 99 10.26 -2.05 -11.21
N LYS A 100 10.25 -1.64 -12.49
CA LYS A 100 10.26 -2.55 -13.64
C LYS A 100 11.45 -3.53 -13.60
N GLU A 101 12.63 -3.06 -13.20
CA GLU A 101 13.86 -3.88 -13.07
C GLU A 101 13.71 -5.06 -12.09
N ASN A 102 12.79 -4.95 -11.14
CA ASN A 102 12.46 -5.99 -10.16
C ASN A 102 11.12 -6.67 -10.46
N ASN A 103 10.65 -6.61 -11.71
CA ASN A 103 9.34 -7.13 -12.14
C ASN A 103 8.17 -6.60 -11.31
N PHE A 104 8.27 -5.35 -10.85
CA PHE A 104 7.29 -4.71 -9.96
C PHE A 104 6.99 -5.55 -8.72
N LYS A 105 8.02 -6.13 -8.11
CA LYS A 105 7.96 -6.80 -6.81
C LYS A 105 8.82 -6.07 -5.80
N THR A 106 8.33 -5.99 -4.57
CA THR A 106 9.13 -5.56 -3.43
C THR A 106 8.62 -6.20 -2.16
N LYS A 107 9.42 -6.10 -1.10
CA LYS A 107 9.16 -6.70 0.19
C LYS A 107 9.50 -5.71 1.29
N LEU A 108 8.63 -5.65 2.29
CA LEU A 108 8.85 -4.91 3.52
C LEU A 108 8.87 -5.91 4.67
N THR A 109 9.76 -5.69 5.62
CA THR A 109 9.84 -6.47 6.85
C THR A 109 9.79 -5.53 8.04
N GLY A 110 9.21 -6.00 9.14
CA GLY A 110 9.16 -5.27 10.40
C GLY A 110 9.07 -6.22 11.60
N GLN A 111 9.27 -5.65 12.78
CA GLN A 111 9.22 -6.38 14.05
C GLN A 111 8.18 -5.78 14.99
N ILE A 112 7.37 -6.63 15.62
CA ILE A 112 6.45 -6.27 16.68
C ILE A 112 7.20 -6.47 18.00
N TYR A 113 7.23 -5.44 18.84
CA TYR A 113 7.87 -5.50 20.16
C TYR A 113 6.82 -5.60 21.26
N GLU A 114 6.68 -6.78 21.88
CA GLU A 114 5.71 -7.02 22.97
C GLU A 114 5.96 -6.17 24.22
N GLU A 115 7.19 -5.66 24.42
CA GLU A 115 7.55 -4.81 25.57
C GLU A 115 6.89 -3.43 25.53
N VAL A 116 6.32 -3.05 24.38
CA VAL A 116 5.57 -1.82 24.18
C VAL A 116 4.10 -2.11 24.47
N ASP A 117 3.43 -1.30 25.31
CA ASP A 117 1.97 -1.36 25.55
C ASP A 117 1.22 -0.94 24.27
N ASP A 118 1.32 -1.78 23.24
CA ASP A 118 0.55 -1.66 22.00
C ASP A 118 -0.83 -2.27 22.25
N ARG A 119 -1.83 -1.40 22.23
CA ARG A 119 -3.21 -1.76 22.59
C ARG A 119 -4.03 -2.24 21.40
N CYS A 120 -3.37 -2.53 20.29
CA CYS A 120 -4.00 -3.04 19.08
C CYS A 120 -3.90 -4.56 18.99
N ASN A 121 -5.05 -5.20 18.81
CA ASN A 121 -5.14 -6.61 18.41
C ASN A 121 -5.07 -6.79 16.88
N THR A 122 -5.20 -5.70 16.13
CA THR A 122 -5.17 -5.70 14.67
C THR A 122 -4.57 -4.40 14.19
N TYR A 123 -3.58 -4.48 13.30
CA TYR A 123 -2.94 -3.30 12.73
C TYR A 123 -3.57 -2.96 11.39
N TYR A 124 -4.24 -1.82 11.29
CA TYR A 124 -4.81 -1.33 10.03
C TYR A 124 -3.86 -0.33 9.39
N TYR A 125 -3.50 -0.54 8.13
CA TYR A 125 -2.69 0.36 7.31
C TYR A 125 -3.47 0.79 6.08
N TYR A 126 -3.62 2.09 5.89
CA TYR A 126 -4.35 2.66 4.77
C TYR A 126 -3.40 3.19 3.72
N LEU A 127 -3.65 2.87 2.46
CA LEU A 127 -2.91 3.44 1.34
C LEU A 127 -3.23 4.94 1.26
N ARG A 128 -2.21 5.77 1.37
CA ARG A 128 -2.30 7.24 1.31
C ARG A 128 -1.85 7.81 -0.01
N PHE A 129 -0.76 7.33 -0.59
CA PHE A 129 -0.29 7.82 -1.89
C PHE A 129 -0.07 6.67 -2.83
N PHE A 130 -0.42 6.88 -4.09
CA PHE A 130 -0.18 5.92 -5.15
C PHE A 130 0.29 6.62 -6.42
N ASN A 131 1.61 6.69 -6.58
CA ASN A 131 2.23 7.26 -7.78
C ASN A 131 2.58 6.17 -8.78
N ILE A 132 2.34 6.47 -10.05
CA ILE A 132 2.72 5.65 -11.19
C ILE A 132 3.64 6.49 -12.06
N LYS A 133 4.91 6.08 -12.19
CA LYS A 133 5.88 6.73 -13.07
C LYS A 133 5.96 5.95 -14.37
N THR A 134 5.75 6.63 -15.48
CA THR A 134 5.80 6.03 -16.82
C THR A 134 7.16 6.23 -17.48
N SER A 135 7.47 5.38 -18.45
CA SER A 135 8.75 5.38 -19.17
C SER A 135 9.01 6.66 -19.97
N ASP A 136 7.97 7.45 -20.23
CA ASP A 136 8.02 8.74 -20.93
C ASP A 136 8.19 9.96 -19.99
N GLY A 137 8.46 9.72 -18.70
CA GLY A 137 8.72 10.76 -17.71
C GLY A 137 7.47 11.30 -17.00
N ASN A 138 6.26 10.92 -17.43
CA ASN A 138 5.03 11.35 -16.77
C ASN A 138 4.83 10.65 -15.41
N THR A 139 4.14 11.34 -14.50
CA THR A 139 3.71 10.78 -13.23
C THR A 139 2.20 10.87 -13.11
N TYR A 140 1.55 9.76 -12.78
CA TYR A 140 0.13 9.73 -12.44
C TYR A 140 0.01 9.61 -10.92
N ASN A 141 -0.56 10.63 -10.30
CA ASN A 141 -0.92 10.61 -8.88
C ASN A 141 -2.35 10.09 -8.76
N VAL A 142 -2.54 8.94 -8.11
CA VAL A 142 -3.85 8.29 -8.01
C VAL A 142 -4.42 8.49 -6.62
N GLY A 143 -5.53 9.23 -6.51
CA GLY A 143 -6.20 9.49 -5.24
C GLY A 143 -6.78 8.21 -4.65
N VAL A 144 -6.41 7.93 -3.40
CA VAL A 144 -6.79 6.71 -2.65
C VAL A 144 -7.50 7.04 -1.32
N ALA A 145 -7.56 8.33 -0.99
CA ALA A 145 -8.20 8.93 0.17
C ALA A 145 -8.82 10.29 -0.20
N THR A 146 -9.52 10.92 0.73
CA THR A 146 -9.97 12.31 0.64
C THR A 146 -9.18 13.19 1.61
N ASP A 147 -9.17 14.50 1.32
CA ASP A 147 -8.53 15.55 2.12
C ASP A 147 -6.99 15.49 2.23
N TYR A 148 -6.30 15.55 1.09
CA TYR A 148 -4.84 15.73 1.04
C TYR A 148 -4.38 17.19 1.17
N ALA A 149 -5.22 18.10 1.67
CA ALA A 149 -4.96 19.54 1.70
C ALA A 149 -4.45 20.12 0.35
N GLY A 150 -4.90 19.55 -0.78
CA GLY A 150 -4.52 19.95 -2.13
C GLY A 150 -3.12 19.52 -2.60
N SER A 151 -2.35 18.79 -1.79
CA SER A 151 -1.04 18.26 -2.19
C SER A 151 -1.12 17.07 -3.16
N TYR A 152 -2.28 16.40 -3.18
CA TYR A 152 -2.54 15.15 -3.90
C TYR A 152 -4.02 15.09 -4.34
N PRO A 153 -4.40 14.35 -5.41
CA PRO A 153 -5.80 14.22 -5.77
C PRO A 153 -6.58 13.47 -4.71
N ASN A 154 -7.77 13.95 -4.37
CA ASN A 154 -8.74 13.17 -3.61
C ASN A 154 -9.31 12.06 -4.50
N ALA A 155 -9.53 10.87 -3.94
CA ALA A 155 -10.30 9.81 -4.58
C ALA A 155 -11.67 10.34 -5.06
N PRO A 156 -12.17 9.90 -6.23
CA PRO A 156 -11.59 8.91 -7.13
C PRO A 156 -10.62 9.50 -8.17
N ASN A 157 -10.17 10.75 -7.99
CA ASN A 157 -9.45 11.49 -9.04
C ASN A 157 -7.99 11.01 -9.22
N ILE A 158 -7.50 11.19 -10.43
CA ILE A 158 -6.12 11.00 -10.84
C ILE A 158 -5.61 12.32 -11.44
N TRP A 159 -4.40 12.71 -11.08
CA TRP A 159 -3.68 13.79 -11.74
C TRP A 159 -2.55 13.22 -12.59
N LYS A 160 -2.57 13.46 -13.90
CA LYS A 160 -1.38 13.28 -14.75
C LYS A 160 -0.53 14.53 -14.64
N ARG A 161 0.73 14.37 -14.26
CA ARG A 161 1.73 15.43 -14.20
C ARG A 161 2.85 15.18 -15.20
N ASN A 162 3.31 16.26 -15.81
CA ASN A 162 4.49 16.24 -16.67
C ASN A 162 5.79 16.33 -15.85
N GLU A 163 6.93 16.36 -16.54
CA GLU A 163 8.26 16.46 -15.91
C GLU A 163 8.46 17.77 -15.12
N ASN A 164 7.71 18.83 -15.43
CA ASN A 164 7.72 20.10 -14.70
C ASN A 164 6.77 20.09 -13.48
N ASN A 165 6.16 18.94 -13.17
CA ASN A 165 5.19 18.75 -12.09
C ASN A 165 3.88 19.56 -12.26
N GLU A 166 3.58 19.99 -13.50
CA GLU A 166 2.34 20.66 -13.85
C GLU A 166 1.24 19.61 -14.12
N ILE A 167 0.02 19.87 -13.63
CA ILE A 167 -1.13 18.99 -13.86
C ILE A 167 -1.63 19.20 -15.30
N GLU A 168 -1.55 18.17 -16.13
CA GLU A 168 -2.00 18.19 -17.51
C GLU A 168 -3.42 17.65 -17.68
N LEU A 169 -3.78 16.65 -16.88
CA LEU A 169 -5.05 15.95 -17.00
C LEU A 169 -5.58 15.54 -15.63
N ILE A 170 -6.90 15.66 -15.46
CA ILE A 170 -7.64 15.13 -14.33
C ILE A 170 -8.69 14.16 -14.87
N PHE A 171 -8.70 12.94 -14.34
CA PHE A 171 -9.67 11.91 -14.66
C PHE A 171 -9.94 11.06 -13.41
N THR A 172 -10.76 10.02 -13.53
CA THR A 172 -11.21 9.21 -12.38
C THR A 172 -10.78 7.75 -12.50
N SER A 173 -10.67 7.09 -11.35
CA SER A 173 -10.47 5.65 -11.21
C SER A 173 -11.57 5.00 -10.40
N ASN A 174 -11.57 3.68 -10.39
CA ASN A 174 -12.40 2.86 -9.50
C ASN A 174 -11.92 2.85 -8.03
N ILE A 175 -10.87 3.59 -7.68
CA ILE A 175 -10.31 3.59 -6.32
C ILE A 175 -11.17 4.45 -5.39
N GLU A 176 -11.67 3.82 -4.33
CA GLU A 176 -12.35 4.49 -3.23
C GLU A 176 -11.50 4.53 -1.96
N ARG A 177 -11.11 3.36 -1.42
CA ARG A 177 -10.20 3.21 -0.26
C ARG A 177 -9.52 1.84 -0.28
N TYR A 178 -8.20 1.78 -0.15
CA TYR A 178 -7.43 0.54 -0.01
C TYR A 178 -6.73 0.47 1.35
N SER A 179 -6.80 -0.69 2.00
CA SER A 179 -6.19 -0.92 3.30
C SER A 179 -5.67 -2.34 3.43
N ILE A 180 -4.56 -2.55 4.13
CA ILE A 180 -4.18 -3.88 4.59
C ILE A 180 -4.37 -3.92 6.10
N ASN A 181 -4.74 -5.08 6.62
CA ASN A 181 -4.73 -5.33 8.03
C ASN A 181 -3.99 -6.63 8.32
N PHE A 182 -3.66 -6.87 9.58
CA PHE A 182 -3.16 -8.16 10.03
C PHE A 182 -3.30 -8.26 11.56
N GLU A 183 -3.63 -9.46 12.02
CA GLU A 183 -3.85 -9.84 13.42
C GLU A 183 -2.60 -10.50 14.04
#